data_AF-A0A3D0IFJ0-F1
#
_entry.id   AF-A0A3D0IFJ0-F1
#
_cell.length_a   1.000
_cell.length_b   1.000
_cell.length_c   1.000
_cell.angle_alpha   90.00
_cell.angle_beta   90.00
_cell.angle_gamma   90.00
#
_symmetry.space_group_name_H-M   'P 1'
#
loop_
_entity.id
_entity.type
_entity.pdbx_description
1 polymer ?
#
loop_
_entity_poly.entity_id
_entity_poly.type
_entity_poly.pdbx_seq_one_letter_code
_entity_poly.pdbx_strand_id
1 'polypeptide(L)'
;EIDRIVTDETASDSYAGVIDETSDDSAFEEEEDRSAPRFLLMIISFFKLMDYHFARFGDMLLCKFFRKRSIIDIFMVGTSIVGFMMILAPEIIYVPDIYGANNQRANTMFKFTFAGFVILSLVIAYTIFRFMAHVTKQGNLSNWGLAVSILLLVLVIMIPGHYTLRALDQRVGDIKMSRYIGLDGTAYLPDYIPGDKTFSDTSMRYQGAMAPYDEAIKWLNENEHNSVNICEAYGPSYSERCIVSAYTGLPNIVGWEVHEWLWHFHGWTNPETGEYADDPVTGSWARYLIPRHTDVQAIYTNTNSIEVSRLLKQYDIKYVICGSMELDQFGYIYYPCLEELCDRVYTSSDGSLFIYKVK
;
A
#
# COMPACT_ATOMS: atom_id res chain seq x y z
N GLU A 1 -15.35 -11.54 3.51
CA GLU A 1 -16.60 -11.27 2.73
C GLU A 1 -16.35 -10.62 1.36
N ILE A 2 -15.11 -10.22 1.03
CA ILE A 2 -14.71 -9.79 -0.33
C ILE A 2 -14.36 -11.02 -1.20
N ASP A 3 -13.85 -12.10 -0.61
CA ASP A 3 -13.40 -13.27 -1.36
C ASP A 3 -14.48 -14.28 -1.77
N ARG A 4 -15.73 -14.08 -1.34
CA ARG A 4 -16.86 -14.95 -1.74
C ARG A 4 -17.34 -14.71 -3.18
N ILE A 5 -16.91 -13.62 -3.82
CA ILE A 5 -17.38 -13.24 -5.16
C ILE A 5 -16.61 -13.97 -6.27
N VAL A 6 -15.43 -14.53 -5.99
CA VAL A 6 -14.54 -15.09 -7.04
C VAL A 6 -14.75 -16.59 -7.28
N THR A 7 -15.49 -17.30 -6.40
CA THR A 7 -15.59 -18.77 -6.48
C THR A 7 -16.78 -19.31 -7.27
N ASP A 8 -17.72 -18.48 -7.72
CA ASP A 8 -18.89 -18.93 -8.48
C ASP A 8 -18.96 -18.21 -9.84
N GLU A 9 -18.44 -18.86 -10.88
CA GLU A 9 -19.16 -19.20 -12.13
C GLU A 9 -18.20 -19.42 -13.34
N THR A 10 -18.14 -20.70 -13.71
CA THR A 10 -18.14 -21.25 -15.09
C THR A 10 -17.09 -20.80 -16.11
N ALA A 11 -16.15 -21.72 -16.34
CA ALA A 11 -15.50 -21.91 -17.62
C ALA A 11 -16.52 -22.15 -18.75
N SER A 12 -16.39 -21.41 -19.85
CA SER A 12 -16.70 -21.91 -21.19
C SER A 12 -15.98 -21.09 -22.28
N ASP A 13 -15.31 -21.82 -23.17
CA ASP A 13 -14.74 -21.46 -24.48
C ASP A 13 -15.18 -20.14 -25.16
N SER A 14 -14.22 -19.38 -25.69
CA SER A 14 -14.15 -19.11 -27.15
C SER A 14 -12.94 -18.27 -27.59
N TYR A 15 -12.22 -18.84 -28.55
CA TYR A 15 -11.53 -18.25 -29.71
C TYR A 15 -10.50 -17.10 -29.56
N ALA A 16 -9.29 -17.47 -29.99
CA ALA A 16 -8.16 -16.63 -30.34
C ALA A 16 -8.47 -15.54 -31.38
N GLY A 17 -7.87 -14.37 -31.17
CA GLY A 17 -7.70 -13.32 -32.18
C GLY A 17 -6.34 -12.64 -31.95
N VAL A 18 -5.39 -12.90 -32.85
CA VAL A 18 -4.07 -12.28 -32.91
C VAL A 18 -4.22 -10.80 -33.27
N ILE A 19 -3.67 -9.88 -32.47
CA ILE A 19 -3.49 -8.47 -32.85
C ILE A 19 -2.06 -8.02 -32.51
N ASP A 20 -1.47 -7.40 -33.53
CA ASP A 20 -0.11 -6.91 -33.73
C ASP A 20 0.32 -5.84 -32.69
N GLU A 21 1.45 -6.08 -32.01
CA GLU A 21 2.08 -5.17 -31.05
C GLU A 21 3.01 -4.19 -31.76
N THR A 22 2.60 -2.93 -31.92
CA THR A 22 3.54 -1.81 -32.08
C THR A 22 2.95 -0.52 -31.52
N SER A 23 3.19 -0.23 -30.23
CA SER A 23 3.16 1.17 -29.73
C SER A 23 3.95 1.34 -28.43
N ASP A 24 5.25 1.59 -28.59
CA ASP A 24 6.02 2.64 -27.92
C ASP A 24 5.66 3.02 -26.45
N ASP A 25 6.07 2.19 -25.49
CA ASP A 25 6.00 2.46 -24.04
C ASP A 25 7.11 3.41 -23.54
N SER A 26 7.93 3.97 -24.43
CA SER A 26 9.11 4.78 -24.06
C SER A 26 8.81 6.25 -23.71
N ALA A 27 7.56 6.70 -23.88
CA ALA A 27 7.20 8.12 -23.76
C ALA A 27 6.78 8.59 -22.36
N PHE A 28 6.48 7.68 -21.41
CA PHE A 28 5.86 8.05 -20.14
C PHE A 28 6.83 8.34 -18.99
N GLU A 29 8.08 7.85 -19.03
CA GLU A 29 9.01 8.01 -17.90
C GLU A 29 9.79 9.34 -17.90
N GLU A 30 9.83 10.08 -19.01
CA GLU A 30 10.61 11.35 -19.09
C GLU A 30 9.85 12.62 -18.65
N GLU A 31 8.53 12.54 -18.41
CA GLU A 31 7.71 13.75 -18.18
C GLU A 31 7.56 14.15 -16.70
N GLU A 32 7.79 13.22 -15.76
CA GLU A 32 7.49 13.43 -14.34
C GLU A 32 8.48 14.42 -13.64
N ASP A 33 9.76 14.41 -14.03
CA ASP A 33 10.83 15.22 -13.41
C ASP A 33 10.87 16.69 -13.90
N ARG A 34 10.15 17.02 -14.99
CA ARG A 34 10.06 18.41 -15.52
C ARG A 34 8.91 19.23 -14.92
N SER A 35 8.13 18.65 -14.01
CA SER A 35 6.93 19.27 -13.43
C SER A 35 7.25 20.22 -12.26
N ALA A 36 8.30 19.94 -11.46
CA ALA A 36 8.67 20.75 -10.31
C ALA A 36 9.05 22.23 -10.65
N PRO A 37 9.81 22.51 -11.73
CA PRO A 37 10.06 23.88 -12.18
C PRO A 37 8.78 24.58 -12.68
N ARG A 38 7.88 23.85 -13.33
CA ARG A 38 6.60 24.38 -13.85
C ARG A 38 5.65 24.73 -12.71
N PHE A 39 5.61 23.92 -11.64
CA PHE A 39 4.82 24.20 -10.43
C PHE A 39 5.34 25.44 -9.69
N LEU A 40 6.66 25.60 -9.55
CA LEU A 40 7.26 26.79 -8.96
C LEU A 40 6.96 28.05 -9.78
N LEU A 41 7.06 27.95 -11.11
CA LEU A 41 6.67 29.04 -12.02
C LEU A 41 5.18 29.37 -11.95
N MET A 42 4.32 28.37 -11.76
CA MET A 42 2.89 28.57 -11.56
C MET A 42 2.59 29.29 -10.24
N ILE A 43 3.29 28.94 -9.15
CA ILE A 43 3.19 29.63 -7.86
C ILE A 43 3.66 31.09 -7.99
N ILE A 44 4.83 31.32 -8.61
CA ILE A 44 5.36 32.68 -8.84
C ILE A 44 4.40 33.49 -9.73
N SER A 45 3.82 32.86 -10.75
CA SER A 45 2.85 33.49 -11.65
C SER A 45 1.54 33.80 -10.92
N PHE A 46 1.08 32.92 -10.02
CA PHE A 46 -0.08 33.14 -9.17
C PHE A 46 0.14 34.34 -8.23
N PHE A 47 1.31 34.45 -7.60
CA PHE A 47 1.65 35.61 -6.75
C PHE A 47 1.76 36.91 -7.56
N LYS A 48 2.36 36.88 -8.76
CA LYS A 48 2.40 38.05 -9.67
C LYS A 48 1.01 38.44 -10.18
N LEU A 49 0.16 37.47 -10.46
CA LEU A 49 -1.23 37.69 -10.87
C LEU A 49 -2.06 38.28 -9.72
N MET A 50 -1.86 37.78 -8.50
CA MET A 50 -2.38 38.40 -7.29
C MET A 50 -1.90 39.84 -7.19
N ASP A 51 -0.59 40.12 -7.24
CA ASP A 51 -0.06 41.49 -7.16
C ASP A 51 -0.66 42.42 -8.22
N TYR A 52 -0.80 41.94 -9.46
CA TYR A 52 -1.45 42.67 -10.54
C TYR A 52 -2.93 42.96 -10.26
N HIS A 53 -3.68 41.99 -9.74
CA HIS A 53 -5.08 42.18 -9.35
C HIS A 53 -5.23 43.03 -8.08
N PHE A 54 -4.36 42.92 -7.09
CA PHE A 54 -4.33 43.81 -5.91
C PHE A 54 -4.00 45.26 -6.30
N ALA A 55 -3.19 45.47 -7.34
CA ALA A 55 -2.91 46.79 -7.90
C ALA A 55 -4.11 47.36 -8.69
N ARG A 56 -4.80 46.52 -9.48
CA ARG A 56 -5.92 46.93 -10.34
C ARG A 56 -7.26 47.05 -9.61
N PHE A 57 -7.46 46.28 -8.54
CA PHE A 57 -8.66 46.25 -7.69
C PHE A 57 -8.39 46.78 -6.28
N GLY A 58 -7.33 47.58 -6.09
CA GLY A 58 -6.86 48.06 -4.78
C GLY A 58 -7.89 48.81 -3.94
N ASP A 59 -9.00 49.25 -4.54
CA ASP A 59 -10.12 49.87 -3.82
C ASP A 59 -11.15 48.90 -3.26
N MET A 60 -11.14 47.63 -3.68
CA MET A 60 -11.98 46.59 -3.09
C MET A 60 -11.57 46.35 -1.64
N LEU A 61 -12.58 46.25 -0.76
CA LEU A 61 -12.43 46.03 0.68
C LEU A 61 -11.49 44.85 1.01
N LEU A 62 -11.57 43.78 0.21
CA LEU A 62 -10.75 42.58 0.35
C LEU A 62 -9.25 42.86 0.11
N CYS A 63 -8.94 43.68 -0.90
CA CYS A 63 -7.57 44.08 -1.21
C CYS A 63 -6.95 44.91 -0.09
N LYS A 64 -7.72 45.86 0.46
CA LYS A 64 -7.31 46.68 1.62
C LYS A 64 -7.14 45.84 2.89
N PHE A 65 -7.92 44.77 3.05
CA PHE A 65 -7.81 43.84 4.19
C PHE A 65 -6.50 43.05 4.15
N PHE A 66 -6.19 42.41 3.01
CA PHE A 66 -4.98 41.59 2.87
C PHE A 66 -3.68 42.40 2.91
N ARG A 67 -3.66 43.61 2.33
CA ARG A 67 -2.48 44.48 2.30
C ARG A 67 -1.98 44.92 3.68
N LYS A 68 -2.81 44.78 4.73
CA LYS A 68 -2.48 45.12 6.12
C LYS A 68 -1.99 43.91 6.94
N ARG A 69 -1.91 42.72 6.35
CA ARG A 69 -1.55 41.47 7.05
C ARG A 69 -0.18 40.97 6.61
N SER A 70 0.46 40.19 7.49
CA SER A 70 1.70 39.51 7.15
C SER A 70 1.44 38.51 6.02
N ILE A 71 2.37 38.41 5.06
CA ILE A 71 2.29 37.40 3.99
C ILE A 71 2.18 35.98 4.55
N ILE A 72 2.79 35.73 5.71
CA ILE A 72 2.72 34.46 6.44
C ILE A 72 1.28 34.21 6.92
N ASP A 73 0.61 35.22 7.49
CA ASP A 73 -0.78 35.09 7.93
C ASP A 73 -1.71 34.78 6.73
N ILE A 74 -1.47 35.41 5.58
CA ILE A 74 -2.24 35.17 4.35
C ILE A 74 -2.02 33.74 3.85
N PHE A 75 -0.75 33.29 3.81
CA PHE A 75 -0.40 31.94 3.41
C PHE A 75 -1.07 30.89 4.32
N MET A 76 -1.07 31.12 5.63
CA MET A 76 -1.70 30.19 6.58
C MET A 76 -3.23 30.18 6.46
N VAL A 77 -3.87 31.32 6.15
CA VAL A 77 -5.30 31.35 5.81
C VAL A 77 -5.57 30.56 4.53
N GLY A 78 -4.79 30.74 3.47
CA GLY A 78 -4.91 29.94 2.24
C GLY A 78 -4.72 28.45 2.49
N THR A 79 -3.72 28.09 3.29
CA THR A 79 -3.44 26.71 3.72
C THR A 79 -4.63 26.11 4.48
N SER A 80 -5.27 26.89 5.36
CA SER A 80 -6.47 26.43 6.07
C SER A 80 -7.64 26.14 5.14
N ILE A 81 -7.85 26.99 4.12
CA ILE A 81 -8.87 26.78 3.09
C ILE A 81 -8.61 25.47 2.34
N VAL A 82 -7.36 25.23 1.91
CA VAL A 82 -6.98 23.96 1.26
C VAL A 82 -7.26 22.77 2.18
N GLY A 83 -6.88 22.84 3.46
CA GLY A 83 -7.15 21.77 4.43
C GLY A 83 -8.63 21.45 4.58
N PHE A 84 -9.50 22.47 4.67
CA PHE A 84 -10.95 22.27 4.72
C PHE A 84 -11.53 21.76 3.40
N MET A 85 -11.01 22.23 2.26
CA MET A 85 -11.41 21.71 0.94
C MET A 85 -11.06 20.23 0.81
N MET A 86 -9.92 19.78 1.35
CA MET A 86 -9.56 18.35 1.36
C MET A 86 -10.57 17.53 2.15
N ILE A 87 -11.02 17.99 3.32
CA ILE A 87 -12.04 17.29 4.11
C ILE A 87 -13.40 17.28 3.39
N LEU A 88 -13.75 18.39 2.72
CA LEU A 88 -15.03 18.53 2.05
C LEU A 88 -15.08 17.80 0.69
N ALA A 89 -13.95 17.65 0.01
CA ALA A 89 -13.88 17.11 -1.34
C ALA A 89 -14.53 15.72 -1.48
N PRO A 90 -14.29 14.74 -0.59
CA PRO A 90 -14.98 13.44 -0.63
C PRO A 90 -16.51 13.48 -0.45
N GLU A 91 -17.07 14.58 0.08
CA GLU A 91 -18.52 14.76 0.21
C GLU A 91 -19.17 15.30 -1.06
N ILE A 92 -18.36 15.89 -1.95
CA ILE A 92 -18.82 16.51 -3.20
C ILE A 92 -18.41 15.67 -4.40
N ILE A 93 -17.24 15.05 -4.34
CA ILE A 93 -16.60 14.32 -5.43
C ILE A 93 -16.47 12.86 -5.00
N TYR A 94 -17.17 12.01 -5.73
CA TYR A 94 -16.94 10.57 -5.68
C TYR A 94 -15.80 10.23 -6.64
N VAL A 95 -14.72 9.66 -6.11
CA VAL A 95 -13.68 9.04 -6.94
C VAL A 95 -13.92 7.53 -6.94
N PRO A 96 -14.33 6.97 -8.10
CA PRO A 96 -14.28 5.55 -8.42
C PRO A 96 -13.05 4.78 -7.93
N ASP A 97 -13.23 3.65 -7.22
CA ASP A 97 -12.13 2.73 -6.86
C ASP A 97 -12.60 1.27 -6.65
N ILE A 98 -11.63 0.38 -6.41
CA ILE A 98 -11.83 -1.08 -6.28
C ILE A 98 -12.74 -1.52 -5.12
N TYR A 99 -13.02 -0.66 -4.14
CA TYR A 99 -13.76 -1.06 -2.94
C TYR A 99 -15.28 -1.11 -3.18
N GLY A 100 -15.73 -0.69 -4.36
CA GLY A 100 -17.09 -0.96 -4.83
C GLY A 100 -18.18 -0.23 -4.06
N ALA A 101 -19.42 -0.65 -4.32
CA ALA A 101 -20.61 0.00 -3.78
C ALA A 101 -20.78 -0.13 -2.25
N ASN A 102 -20.21 -1.18 -1.64
CA ASN A 102 -20.35 -1.43 -0.20
C ASN A 102 -19.41 -0.57 0.66
N ASN A 103 -18.30 -0.09 0.09
CA ASN A 103 -17.30 0.72 0.77
C ASN A 103 -17.04 2.02 0.00
N GLN A 104 -18.12 2.61 -0.55
CA GLN A 104 -18.06 3.86 -1.30
C GLN A 104 -17.28 4.92 -0.54
N ARG A 105 -16.31 5.54 -1.23
CA ARG A 105 -15.49 6.64 -0.73
C ARG A 105 -14.51 6.26 0.38
N ALA A 106 -14.38 5.01 0.80
CA ALA A 106 -13.46 4.66 1.89
C ALA A 106 -12.03 5.14 1.60
N ASN A 107 -11.55 4.87 0.39
CA ASN A 107 -10.22 5.24 -0.09
C ASN A 107 -10.08 6.75 -0.31
N THR A 108 -11.10 7.39 -0.90
CA THR A 108 -11.14 8.84 -1.14
C THR A 108 -11.17 9.61 0.17
N MET A 109 -12.02 9.22 1.12
CA MET A 109 -12.04 9.74 2.49
C MET A 109 -10.68 9.57 3.13
N PHE A 110 -10.11 8.36 3.12
CA PHE A 110 -8.81 8.10 3.73
C PHE A 110 -7.72 9.03 3.17
N LYS A 111 -7.53 9.07 1.85
CA LYS A 111 -6.46 9.86 1.21
C LYS A 111 -6.62 11.36 1.43
N PHE A 112 -7.83 11.89 1.25
CA PHE A 112 -8.08 13.33 1.36
C PHE A 112 -8.14 13.80 2.81
N THR A 113 -8.84 13.08 3.69
CA THR A 113 -8.94 13.50 5.09
C THR A 113 -7.59 13.36 5.79
N PHE A 114 -6.79 12.33 5.49
CA PHE A 114 -5.44 12.20 6.04
C PHE A 114 -4.56 13.40 5.69
N ALA A 115 -4.50 13.77 4.40
CA ALA A 115 -3.77 14.97 3.96
C ALA A 115 -4.33 16.26 4.57
N GLY A 116 -5.67 16.39 4.62
CA GLY A 116 -6.37 17.50 5.25
C GLY A 116 -6.02 17.67 6.73
N PHE A 117 -5.97 16.57 7.49
CA PHE A 117 -5.57 16.58 8.90
C PHE A 117 -4.15 17.08 9.07
N VAL A 118 -3.18 16.59 8.28
CA VAL A 118 -1.78 17.03 8.34
C VAL A 118 -1.66 18.54 8.08
N ILE A 119 -2.34 19.05 7.05
CA ILE A 119 -2.35 20.48 6.69
C ILE A 119 -2.96 21.31 7.83
N LEU A 120 -4.12 20.90 8.35
CA LEU A 120 -4.80 21.64 9.42
C LEU A 120 -4.04 21.58 10.75
N SER A 121 -3.31 20.50 11.05
CA SER A 121 -2.42 20.44 12.22
C SER A 121 -1.34 21.52 12.18
N LEU A 122 -0.75 21.79 11.01
CA LEU A 122 0.22 22.89 10.84
C LEU A 122 -0.44 24.26 11.04
N VAL A 123 -1.66 24.44 10.53
CA VAL A 123 -2.45 25.66 10.74
C VAL A 123 -2.77 25.90 12.21
N ILE A 124 -3.16 24.86 12.95
CA ILE A 124 -3.45 24.93 14.38
C ILE A 124 -2.19 25.33 15.15
N ALA A 125 -1.06 24.68 14.89
CA ALA A 125 0.22 25.00 15.54
C ALA A 125 0.61 26.47 15.32
N TYR A 126 0.58 26.94 14.08
CA TYR A 126 0.85 28.35 13.76
C TYR A 126 -0.11 29.30 14.49
N THR A 127 -1.40 28.98 14.48
CA THR A 127 -2.45 29.81 15.09
C THR A 127 -2.24 29.96 16.59
N ILE A 128 -1.90 28.88 17.29
CA ILE A 128 -1.56 28.90 18.72
C ILE A 128 -0.40 29.85 18.99
N PHE A 129 0.72 29.72 18.28
CA PHE A 129 1.87 30.61 18.45
C PHE A 129 1.53 32.07 18.09
N ARG A 130 0.67 32.28 17.09
CA ARG A 130 0.25 33.63 16.68
C ARG A 130 -0.58 34.32 17.74
N PHE A 131 -1.51 33.61 18.39
CA PHE A 131 -2.26 34.14 19.54
C PHE A 131 -1.37 34.36 20.76
N MET A 132 -0.40 33.48 20.99
CA MET A 132 0.53 33.59 22.11
C MET A 132 1.43 34.81 21.99
N ALA A 133 1.88 35.11 20.77
CA ALA A 133 2.68 36.30 20.44
C ALA A 133 1.83 37.55 20.12
N HIS A 134 0.52 37.53 20.40
CA HIS A 134 -0.34 38.66 20.07
C HIS A 134 -0.08 39.84 21.02
N VAL A 135 0.30 40.99 20.46
CA VAL A 135 0.56 42.23 21.20
C VAL A 135 -0.63 43.18 21.03
N THR A 136 -1.11 43.75 22.14
CA THR A 136 -2.22 44.72 22.16
C THR A 136 -1.78 46.06 21.57
N LYS A 137 -2.75 46.95 21.29
CA LYS A 137 -2.44 48.32 20.83
C LYS A 137 -1.57 49.11 21.81
N GLN A 138 -1.52 48.73 23.08
CA GLN A 138 -0.67 49.36 24.10
C GLN A 138 0.77 48.80 24.12
N GLY A 139 1.12 47.85 23.25
CA GLY A 139 2.46 47.26 23.19
C GLY A 139 2.71 46.11 24.16
N ASN A 140 1.70 45.72 24.96
CA ASN A 140 1.80 44.60 25.91
C ASN A 140 1.31 43.30 25.28
N LEU A 141 1.80 42.15 25.77
CA LEU A 141 1.27 40.85 25.37
C LEU A 141 -0.21 40.73 25.78
N SER A 142 -1.03 40.14 24.93
CA SER A 142 -2.46 39.98 25.18
C SER A 142 -2.71 38.82 26.14
N ASN A 143 -3.18 39.12 27.35
CA ASN A 143 -3.59 38.10 28.33
C ASN A 143 -4.67 37.16 27.77
N TRP A 144 -5.60 37.70 26.95
CA TRP A 144 -6.61 36.89 26.29
C TRP A 144 -6.00 35.99 25.21
N GLY A 145 -5.10 36.53 24.38
CA GLY A 145 -4.39 35.74 23.37
C GLY A 145 -3.58 34.60 24.00
N LEU A 146 -2.91 34.87 25.12
CA LEU A 146 -2.21 33.86 25.90
C LEU A 146 -3.16 32.81 26.46
N ALA A 147 -4.27 33.20 27.08
CA ALA A 147 -5.25 32.27 27.65
C ALA A 147 -5.87 31.35 26.57
N VAL A 148 -6.24 31.90 25.41
CA VAL A 148 -6.74 31.12 24.27
C VAL A 148 -5.69 30.15 23.75
N SER A 149 -4.43 30.60 23.65
CA SER A 149 -3.33 29.74 23.19
C SER A 149 -3.10 28.56 24.11
N ILE A 150 -3.12 28.80 25.44
CA ILE A 150 -3.00 27.74 26.45
C ILE A 150 -4.17 26.76 26.34
N LEU A 151 -5.40 27.25 26.21
CA LEU A 151 -6.57 26.40 26.03
C LEU A 151 -6.45 25.52 24.78
N LEU A 152 -6.10 26.11 23.63
CA LEU A 152 -5.93 25.38 22.38
C LEU A 152 -4.81 24.34 22.48
N LEU A 153 -3.69 24.69 23.12
CA LEU A 153 -2.59 23.76 23.35
C LEU A 153 -3.03 22.58 24.23
N VAL A 154 -3.77 22.84 25.30
CA VAL A 154 -4.34 21.79 26.17
C VAL A 154 -5.27 20.88 25.36
N LEU A 155 -6.15 21.43 24.52
CA LEU A 155 -7.05 20.64 23.69
C LEU A 155 -6.28 19.75 22.69
N VAL A 156 -5.25 20.29 22.04
CA VAL A 156 -4.40 19.55 21.09
C VAL A 156 -3.60 18.44 21.76
N ILE A 157 -3.17 18.63 23.01
CA ILE A 157 -2.46 17.58 23.75
C ILE A 157 -3.45 16.54 24.28
N MET A 158 -4.58 16.97 24.84
CA MET A 158 -5.50 16.05 25.52
C MET A 158 -6.32 15.19 24.57
N ILE A 159 -6.83 15.75 23.46
CA ILE A 159 -7.75 15.02 22.57
C ILE A 159 -6.97 13.96 21.76
N PRO A 160 -6.00 14.33 20.88
CA PRO A 160 -5.12 13.36 20.23
C PRO A 160 -4.28 12.51 21.19
N GLY A 161 -3.75 13.10 22.28
CA GLY A 161 -2.87 12.39 23.20
C GLY A 161 -3.58 11.23 23.92
N HIS A 162 -4.89 11.34 24.16
CA HIS A 162 -5.69 10.25 24.70
C HIS A 162 -5.65 9.00 23.81
N TYR A 163 -5.73 9.18 22.49
CA TYR A 163 -5.68 8.07 21.54
C TYR A 163 -4.37 7.30 21.66
N THR A 164 -3.23 8.00 21.76
CA THR A 164 -1.91 7.34 21.88
C THR A 164 -1.85 6.42 23.11
N LEU A 165 -2.41 6.85 24.24
CA LEU A 165 -2.45 6.04 25.47
C LEU A 165 -3.32 4.78 25.31
N ARG A 166 -4.44 4.87 24.59
CA ARG A 166 -5.35 3.74 24.34
C ARG A 166 -4.85 2.80 23.27
N ALA A 167 -4.33 3.34 22.18
CA ALA A 167 -3.82 2.60 21.04
C ALA A 167 -2.62 1.74 21.42
N LEU A 168 -1.77 2.23 22.33
CA LEU A 168 -0.61 1.49 22.80
C LEU A 168 -1.01 0.19 23.51
N ASP A 169 -1.93 0.28 24.48
CA ASP A 169 -2.47 -0.90 25.17
C ASP A 169 -3.19 -1.86 24.20
N GLN A 170 -3.98 -1.32 23.26
CA GLN A 170 -4.65 -2.13 22.24
C GLN A 170 -3.67 -2.85 21.29
N ARG A 171 -2.54 -2.22 20.93
CA ARG A 171 -1.63 -2.73 19.91
C ARG A 171 -0.54 -3.63 20.47
N VAL A 172 0.04 -3.28 21.61
CA VAL A 172 1.17 -4.02 22.22
C VAL A 172 0.82 -4.67 23.56
N GLY A 173 -0.36 -4.37 24.14
CA GLY A 173 -0.76 -4.82 25.46
C GLY A 173 0.09 -4.19 26.57
N ASP A 174 0.21 -4.91 27.70
CA ASP A 174 1.05 -4.51 28.83
C ASP A 174 2.51 -4.22 28.43
N ILE A 175 2.93 -2.97 28.58
CA ILE A 175 4.32 -2.53 28.41
C ILE A 175 5.14 -2.96 29.63
N LYS A 176 5.63 -4.20 29.60
CA LYS A 176 6.52 -4.77 30.62
C LYS A 176 7.80 -5.24 29.96
N MET A 177 8.96 -5.03 30.59
CA MET A 177 10.24 -5.53 30.07
C MET A 177 10.22 -7.07 29.88
N SER A 178 9.44 -7.77 30.71
CA SER A 178 9.22 -9.22 30.59
C SER A 178 8.43 -9.65 29.34
N ARG A 179 7.86 -8.70 28.57
CA ARG A 179 7.09 -8.94 27.34
C ARG A 179 7.70 -8.24 26.12
N TYR A 180 8.97 -7.83 26.18
CA TYR A 180 9.64 -7.18 25.05
C TYR A 180 9.88 -8.18 23.90
N ILE A 181 9.46 -7.85 22.67
CA ILE A 181 9.50 -8.73 21.49
C ILE A 181 10.51 -8.24 20.42
N GLY A 182 11.32 -7.21 20.71
CA GLY A 182 12.32 -6.72 19.75
C GLY A 182 11.71 -6.02 18.52
N LEU A 183 12.58 -5.74 17.53
CA LEU A 183 12.20 -5.24 16.20
C LEU A 183 12.33 -6.32 15.12
N ASP A 184 12.64 -7.56 15.53
CA ASP A 184 12.77 -8.69 14.64
C ASP A 184 11.38 -9.12 14.15
N GLY A 185 11.12 -8.86 12.87
CA GLY A 185 9.86 -9.18 12.22
C GLY A 185 9.57 -10.68 12.14
N THR A 186 10.58 -11.55 12.23
CA THR A 186 10.37 -13.01 12.15
C THR A 186 10.32 -13.69 13.51
N ALA A 187 10.56 -12.97 14.60
CA ALA A 187 10.66 -13.54 15.95
C ALA A 187 9.41 -14.33 16.40
N TYR A 188 8.25 -14.08 15.79
CA TYR A 188 7.02 -14.81 16.08
C TYR A 188 6.87 -16.12 15.29
N LEU A 189 7.55 -16.28 14.15
CA LEU A 189 7.36 -17.39 13.22
C LEU A 189 7.66 -18.77 13.82
N PRO A 190 8.70 -18.97 14.65
CA PRO A 190 8.99 -20.30 15.22
C PRO A 190 7.83 -20.90 16.01
N ASP A 191 7.07 -20.05 16.70
CA ASP A 191 5.97 -20.46 17.58
C ASP A 191 4.59 -20.21 16.94
N TYR A 192 4.53 -19.71 15.69
CA TYR A 192 3.28 -19.34 15.04
C TYR A 192 2.70 -20.50 14.22
N ILE A 193 1.46 -20.85 14.58
CA ILE A 193 0.59 -21.73 13.82
C ILE A 193 -0.62 -20.89 13.44
N PRO A 194 -0.79 -20.51 12.17
CA PRO A 194 -1.94 -19.74 11.75
C PRO A 194 -3.21 -20.61 11.84
N GLY A 195 -4.34 -20.00 12.22
CA GLY A 195 -5.59 -20.71 12.49
C GLY A 195 -5.86 -21.09 13.96
N ASP A 196 -4.85 -21.14 14.84
CA ASP A 196 -5.05 -21.41 16.29
C ASP A 196 -5.61 -20.20 17.06
N LYS A 197 -5.58 -19.00 16.45
CA LYS A 197 -6.14 -17.77 17.02
C LYS A 197 -7.49 -17.49 16.38
N THR A 198 -8.50 -17.22 17.21
CA THR A 198 -9.89 -16.90 16.88
C THR A 198 -10.04 -15.63 16.03
N PHE A 199 -9.55 -15.65 14.80
CA PHE A 199 -9.89 -14.68 13.77
C PHE A 199 -11.09 -15.24 13.00
N SER A 200 -12.11 -14.41 12.77
CA SER A 200 -13.42 -14.85 12.27
C SER A 200 -13.44 -15.34 10.82
N ASP A 201 -12.29 -15.35 10.13
CA ASP A 201 -12.14 -15.81 8.75
C ASP A 201 -10.90 -16.71 8.64
N THR A 202 -11.03 -17.94 9.13
CA THR A 202 -9.97 -18.96 9.09
C THR A 202 -9.93 -19.73 7.77
N SER A 203 -10.93 -19.57 6.90
CA SER A 203 -11.01 -20.34 5.64
C SER A 203 -9.93 -19.98 4.62
N MET A 204 -9.28 -18.83 4.78
CA MET A 204 -8.27 -18.33 3.83
C MET A 204 -6.85 -18.33 4.40
N ARG A 205 -6.68 -18.83 5.63
CA ARG A 205 -5.38 -18.87 6.31
C ARG A 205 -4.75 -20.24 6.17
N TYR A 206 -3.44 -20.24 6.00
CA TYR A 206 -2.66 -21.46 6.01
C TYR A 206 -2.63 -22.04 7.44
N GLN A 207 -2.79 -23.36 7.60
CA GLN A 207 -3.02 -23.98 8.93
C GLN A 207 -1.81 -24.75 9.52
N GLY A 208 -0.64 -24.70 8.89
CA GLY A 208 0.54 -25.41 9.42
C GLY A 208 1.59 -24.51 10.05
N ALA A 209 2.63 -25.13 10.58
CA ALA A 209 3.67 -24.42 11.33
C ALA A 209 4.50 -23.48 10.44
N MET A 210 4.85 -22.31 10.97
CA MET A 210 5.73 -21.35 10.30
C MET A 210 7.22 -21.54 10.59
N ALA A 211 7.59 -22.39 11.55
CA ALA A 211 8.99 -22.67 11.87
C ALA A 211 9.85 -23.07 10.65
N PRO A 212 9.38 -23.94 9.71
CA PRO A 212 10.16 -24.27 8.51
C PRO A 212 10.41 -23.08 7.59
N TYR A 213 9.48 -22.12 7.52
CA TYR A 213 9.65 -20.90 6.73
C TYR A 213 10.59 -19.90 7.40
N ASP A 214 10.56 -19.76 8.73
CA ASP A 214 11.56 -18.99 9.47
C ASP A 214 12.98 -19.50 9.21
N GLU A 215 13.13 -20.82 9.26
CA GLU A 215 14.36 -21.54 8.92
C GLU A 215 14.81 -21.25 7.47
N ALA A 216 13.89 -21.30 6.50
CA ALA A 216 14.17 -20.98 5.10
C ALA A 216 14.60 -19.52 4.89
N ILE A 217 13.89 -18.58 5.54
CA ILE A 217 14.17 -17.14 5.50
C ILE A 217 15.57 -16.87 6.05
N LYS A 218 15.91 -17.45 7.21
CA LYS A 218 17.25 -17.33 7.80
C LYS A 218 18.33 -17.86 6.87
N TRP A 219 18.11 -19.05 6.30
CA TRP A 219 19.06 -19.62 5.35
C TRP A 219 19.27 -18.72 4.13
N LEU A 220 18.20 -18.20 3.53
CA LEU A 220 18.30 -17.29 2.37
C LEU A 220 19.03 -15.99 2.73
N ASN A 221 18.70 -15.36 3.86
CA ASN A 221 19.36 -14.13 4.31
C ASN A 221 20.86 -14.33 4.62
N GLU A 222 21.24 -15.53 5.07
CA GLU A 222 22.65 -15.88 5.33
C GLU A 222 23.44 -16.25 4.07
N ASN A 223 22.79 -16.81 3.05
CA ASN A 223 23.47 -17.44 1.90
C ASN A 223 23.28 -16.68 0.57
N GLU A 224 22.29 -15.81 0.46
CA GLU A 224 22.04 -14.99 -0.72
C GLU A 224 22.17 -13.50 -0.38
N HIS A 225 23.00 -12.81 -1.16
CA HIS A 225 23.28 -11.38 -0.96
C HIS A 225 22.97 -10.54 -2.20
N ASN A 226 22.57 -11.18 -3.31
CA ASN A 226 22.13 -10.50 -4.51
C ASN A 226 20.60 -10.45 -4.54
N SER A 227 20.05 -9.48 -5.26
CA SER A 227 18.62 -9.45 -5.59
C SER A 227 18.37 -10.47 -6.70
N VAL A 228 17.82 -11.63 -6.32
CA VAL A 228 17.54 -12.77 -7.21
C VAL A 228 16.08 -13.16 -7.08
N ASN A 229 15.47 -13.63 -8.16
CA ASN A 229 14.06 -13.98 -8.13
C ASN A 229 13.88 -15.36 -7.50
N ILE A 230 12.85 -15.47 -6.66
CA ILE A 230 12.38 -16.72 -6.07
C ILE A 230 11.01 -17.08 -6.60
N CYS A 231 10.65 -18.36 -6.50
CA CYS A 231 9.30 -18.85 -6.68
C CYS A 231 8.79 -19.39 -5.34
N GLU A 232 7.69 -18.84 -4.84
CA GLU A 232 6.94 -19.30 -3.66
C GLU A 232 5.43 -19.21 -3.94
N ALA A 233 4.61 -19.83 -3.08
CA ALA A 233 3.16 -19.77 -3.21
C ALA A 233 2.62 -18.34 -3.04
N TYR A 234 1.83 -17.92 -4.03
CA TYR A 234 0.98 -16.73 -3.93
C TYR A 234 -0.32 -17.04 -3.17
N GLY A 235 -1.12 -16.01 -2.91
CA GLY A 235 -2.47 -16.20 -2.41
C GLY A 235 -3.18 -14.93 -1.95
N PRO A 236 -4.30 -15.08 -1.21
CA PRO A 236 -5.14 -13.96 -0.85
C PRO A 236 -4.41 -12.99 0.07
N SER A 237 -4.87 -11.73 0.05
CA SER A 237 -4.27 -10.69 0.88
C SER A 237 -4.41 -10.98 2.36
N TYR A 238 -3.39 -10.60 3.14
CA TYR A 238 -3.33 -10.84 4.59
C TYR A 238 -3.31 -12.32 4.98
N SER A 239 -2.99 -13.22 4.04
CA SER A 239 -2.63 -14.61 4.33
C SER A 239 -1.14 -14.72 4.65
N GLU A 240 -0.72 -15.91 5.06
CA GLU A 240 0.68 -16.22 5.35
C GLU A 240 1.50 -16.54 4.08
N ARG A 241 0.88 -16.44 2.89
CA ARG A 241 1.57 -16.59 1.59
C ARG A 241 2.52 -15.42 1.34
N CYS A 242 3.51 -15.63 0.48
CA CYS A 242 4.57 -14.64 0.16
C CYS A 242 5.48 -14.27 1.34
N ILE A 243 5.54 -15.11 2.38
CA ILE A 243 6.29 -14.79 3.61
C ILE A 243 7.80 -14.79 3.38
N VAL A 244 8.30 -15.61 2.45
CA VAL A 244 9.73 -15.72 2.19
C VAL A 244 10.22 -14.44 1.51
N SER A 245 9.56 -13.99 0.44
CA SER A 245 9.88 -12.71 -0.21
C SER A 245 9.72 -11.52 0.76
N ALA A 246 8.65 -11.50 1.57
CA ALA A 246 8.40 -10.42 2.51
C ALA A 246 9.53 -10.22 3.55
N TYR A 247 10.13 -11.30 4.06
CA TYR A 247 11.18 -11.22 5.09
C TYR A 247 12.61 -11.38 4.57
N THR A 248 12.81 -11.76 3.30
CA THR A 248 14.14 -11.77 2.66
C THR A 248 14.38 -10.56 1.77
N GLY A 249 13.31 -9.90 1.30
CA GLY A 249 13.39 -8.86 0.28
C GLY A 249 13.70 -9.39 -1.13
N LEU A 250 13.70 -10.71 -1.32
CA LEU A 250 13.90 -11.33 -2.64
C LEU A 250 12.60 -11.26 -3.45
N PRO A 251 12.63 -10.82 -4.73
CA PRO A 251 11.43 -10.72 -5.56
C PRO A 251 10.78 -12.08 -5.83
N ASN A 252 9.44 -12.17 -5.75
CA ASN A 252 8.65 -13.32 -6.20
C ASN A 252 7.99 -13.05 -7.56
N ILE A 253 7.53 -14.09 -8.27
CA ILE A 253 6.83 -13.97 -9.56
C ILE A 253 5.53 -13.15 -9.42
N VAL A 254 4.78 -13.37 -8.35
CA VAL A 254 3.50 -12.70 -8.07
C VAL A 254 3.21 -12.70 -6.57
N GLY A 255 2.84 -11.54 -6.03
CA GLY A 255 2.55 -11.33 -4.61
C GLY A 255 1.11 -11.67 -4.22
N TRP A 256 0.56 -10.93 -3.26
CA TRP A 256 -0.83 -11.08 -2.85
C TRP A 256 -1.80 -10.57 -3.92
N GLU A 257 -2.78 -11.41 -4.25
CA GLU A 257 -3.64 -11.24 -5.43
C GLU A 257 -4.32 -9.86 -5.50
N VAL A 258 -5.00 -9.44 -4.42
CA VAL A 258 -5.70 -8.13 -4.40
C VAL A 258 -4.73 -6.95 -4.46
N HIS A 259 -3.49 -7.09 -3.96
CA HIS A 259 -2.49 -6.02 -4.04
C HIS A 259 -1.92 -5.89 -5.45
N GLU A 260 -1.58 -7.02 -6.08
CA GLU A 260 -1.18 -7.08 -7.50
C GLU A 260 -2.29 -6.53 -8.40
N TRP A 261 -3.53 -6.97 -8.16
CA TRP A 261 -4.71 -6.47 -8.88
C TRP A 261 -4.87 -4.96 -8.71
N LEU A 262 -4.81 -4.44 -7.47
CA LEU A 262 -4.95 -3.01 -7.19
C LEU A 262 -3.92 -2.16 -7.95
N TRP A 263 -2.67 -2.61 -8.04
CA TRP A 263 -1.62 -1.90 -8.78
C TRP A 263 -1.85 -1.90 -10.29
N HIS A 264 -2.52 -2.93 -10.79
CA HIS A 264 -2.81 -3.09 -12.21
C HIS A 264 -4.25 -2.72 -12.59
N PHE A 265 -5.06 -2.21 -11.66
CA PHE A 265 -6.47 -1.90 -11.89
C PHE A 265 -6.65 -0.58 -12.64
N HIS A 266 -7.41 -0.60 -13.73
CA HIS A 266 -7.57 0.55 -14.64
C HIS A 266 -8.90 1.30 -14.47
N GLY A 267 -9.69 1.01 -13.42
CA GLY A 267 -10.86 1.83 -13.09
C GLY A 267 -12.15 1.49 -13.84
N TRP A 268 -12.29 0.28 -14.40
CA TRP A 268 -13.46 -0.08 -15.18
C TRP A 268 -14.73 -0.23 -14.32
N THR A 269 -15.82 0.38 -14.78
CA THR A 269 -17.17 0.23 -14.22
C THR A 269 -18.05 -0.49 -15.22
N ASN A 270 -18.78 -1.50 -14.75
CA ASN A 270 -19.81 -2.15 -15.52
C ASN A 270 -20.88 -1.11 -15.92
N PRO A 271 -21.09 -0.86 -17.22
CA PRO A 271 -22.01 0.16 -17.67
C PRO A 271 -23.49 -0.19 -17.42
N GLU A 272 -23.81 -1.46 -17.17
CA GLU A 272 -25.17 -1.94 -16.88
C GLU A 272 -25.52 -1.89 -15.39
N THR A 273 -24.59 -2.30 -14.52
CA THR A 273 -24.83 -2.33 -13.06
C THR A 273 -24.31 -1.08 -12.35
N GLY A 274 -23.41 -0.32 -12.96
CA GLY A 274 -22.70 0.78 -12.34
C GLY A 274 -21.68 0.35 -11.27
N GLU A 275 -21.44 -0.96 -11.14
CA GLU A 275 -20.48 -1.53 -10.18
C GLU A 275 -19.10 -1.68 -10.81
N TYR A 276 -18.05 -1.63 -9.99
CA TYR A 276 -16.71 -1.98 -10.48
C TYR A 276 -16.63 -3.47 -10.69
N ALA A 277 -16.11 -3.84 -11.85
CA ALA A 277 -15.71 -5.20 -12.17
C ALA A 277 -14.37 -5.12 -12.89
N ASP A 278 -13.72 -6.25 -13.09
CA ASP A 278 -12.61 -6.28 -14.03
C ASP A 278 -13.08 -5.86 -15.43
N ASP A 279 -12.21 -5.17 -16.15
CA ASP A 279 -12.43 -4.86 -17.56
C ASP A 279 -12.79 -6.16 -18.32
N PRO A 280 -13.98 -6.25 -18.96
CA PRO A 280 -14.45 -7.48 -19.59
C PRO A 280 -13.72 -7.81 -20.89
N VAL A 281 -12.90 -6.90 -21.42
CA VAL A 281 -12.10 -7.11 -22.65
C VAL A 281 -10.69 -7.57 -22.31
N THR A 282 -10.06 -7.00 -21.27
CA THR A 282 -8.65 -7.27 -20.93
C THR A 282 -8.34 -7.12 -19.43
N GLY A 283 -9.25 -7.53 -18.56
CA GLY A 283 -9.18 -7.38 -17.10
C GLY A 283 -7.79 -7.62 -16.50
N SER A 284 -7.45 -6.84 -15.47
CA SER A 284 -6.15 -6.89 -14.82
C SER A 284 -5.78 -8.30 -14.36
N TRP A 285 -6.79 -9.09 -13.96
CA TRP A 285 -6.62 -10.51 -13.67
C TRP A 285 -6.22 -11.32 -14.90
N ALA A 286 -6.98 -11.27 -15.99
CA ALA A 286 -6.70 -12.00 -17.21
C ALA A 286 -5.34 -11.63 -17.83
N ARG A 287 -4.95 -10.36 -17.74
CA ARG A 287 -3.71 -9.85 -18.35
C ARG A 287 -2.47 -10.07 -17.48
N TYR A 288 -2.58 -9.88 -16.17
CA TYR A 288 -1.40 -9.84 -15.30
C TYR A 288 -1.34 -10.96 -14.27
N LEU A 289 -2.47 -11.34 -13.66
CA LEU A 289 -2.46 -12.30 -12.54
C LEU A 289 -2.61 -13.74 -13.03
N ILE A 290 -3.66 -14.05 -13.81
CA ILE A 290 -3.98 -15.42 -14.25
C ILE A 290 -2.79 -16.07 -15.00
N PRO A 291 -2.09 -15.40 -15.94
CA PRO A 291 -0.93 -16.00 -16.58
C PRO A 291 0.19 -16.32 -15.58
N ARG A 292 0.49 -15.41 -14.64
CA ARG A 292 1.52 -15.64 -13.62
C ARG A 292 1.12 -16.72 -12.62
N HIS A 293 -0.13 -16.77 -12.21
CA HIS A 293 -0.69 -17.82 -11.36
C HIS A 293 -0.53 -19.19 -12.04
N THR A 294 -0.90 -19.26 -13.31
CA THR A 294 -0.78 -20.48 -14.13
C THR A 294 0.67 -20.92 -14.26
N ASP A 295 1.58 -19.98 -14.51
CA ASP A 295 3.01 -20.25 -14.65
C ASP A 295 3.63 -20.71 -13.32
N VAL A 296 3.31 -20.06 -12.19
CA VAL A 296 3.75 -20.49 -10.86
C VAL A 296 3.23 -21.89 -10.56
N GLN A 297 1.93 -22.15 -10.78
CA GLN A 297 1.34 -23.47 -10.59
C GLN A 297 2.03 -24.53 -11.47
N ALA A 298 2.34 -24.19 -12.72
CA ALA A 298 3.04 -25.08 -13.65
C ALA A 298 4.46 -25.41 -13.18
N ILE A 299 5.19 -24.47 -12.58
CA ILE A 299 6.51 -24.73 -11.97
C ILE A 299 6.42 -25.84 -10.91
N TYR A 300 5.36 -25.86 -10.09
CA TYR A 300 5.19 -26.87 -9.04
C TYR A 300 4.61 -28.19 -9.53
N THR A 301 3.70 -28.17 -10.51
CA THR A 301 2.82 -29.32 -10.80
C THR A 301 3.10 -29.99 -12.15
N ASN A 302 3.76 -29.32 -13.08
CA ASN A 302 3.95 -29.85 -14.44
C ASN A 302 4.99 -30.98 -14.48
N THR A 303 4.67 -32.04 -15.21
CA THR A 303 5.53 -33.22 -15.36
C THR A 303 6.55 -33.10 -16.50
N ASN A 304 6.44 -32.07 -17.34
CA ASN A 304 7.35 -31.80 -18.44
C ASN A 304 8.49 -30.85 -18.03
N SER A 305 9.71 -31.39 -17.89
CA SER A 305 10.89 -30.61 -17.49
C SER A 305 11.30 -29.53 -18.49
N ILE A 306 10.94 -29.67 -19.78
CA ILE A 306 11.20 -28.63 -20.78
C ILE A 306 10.35 -27.38 -20.48
N GLU A 307 9.09 -27.57 -20.10
CA GLU A 307 8.18 -26.47 -19.81
C GLU A 307 8.54 -25.78 -18.49
N VAL A 308 8.84 -26.56 -17.45
CA VAL A 308 9.31 -25.98 -16.18
C VAL A 308 10.63 -25.25 -16.37
N SER A 309 11.58 -25.79 -17.15
CA SER A 309 12.84 -25.10 -17.47
C SER A 309 12.61 -23.79 -18.23
N ARG A 310 11.64 -23.76 -19.16
CA ARG A 310 11.25 -22.55 -19.89
C ARG A 310 10.75 -21.47 -18.91
N LEU A 311 9.87 -21.84 -17.98
CA LEU A 311 9.30 -20.92 -16.99
C LEU A 311 10.34 -20.41 -15.99
N LEU A 312 11.19 -21.29 -15.45
CA LEU A 312 12.29 -20.90 -14.56
C LEU A 312 13.22 -19.87 -15.22
N LYS A 313 13.51 -20.04 -16.53
CA LYS A 313 14.30 -19.09 -17.31
C LYS A 313 13.56 -17.81 -17.64
N GLN A 314 12.27 -17.89 -17.99
CA GLN A 314 11.43 -16.73 -18.31
C GLN A 314 11.40 -15.73 -17.14
N TYR A 315 11.32 -16.23 -15.91
CA TYR A 315 11.25 -15.41 -14.71
C TYR A 315 12.61 -15.24 -14.00
N ASP A 316 13.71 -15.72 -14.59
CA ASP A 316 15.07 -15.69 -14.01
C ASP A 316 15.10 -16.21 -12.55
N ILE A 317 14.41 -17.33 -12.31
CA ILE A 317 14.27 -17.92 -10.97
C ILE A 317 15.58 -18.57 -10.55
N LYS A 318 16.09 -18.16 -9.39
CA LYS A 318 17.24 -18.80 -8.76
C LYS A 318 16.85 -19.82 -7.73
N TYR A 319 15.80 -19.56 -6.94
CA TYR A 319 15.33 -20.48 -5.90
C TYR A 319 13.84 -20.78 -6.02
N VAL A 320 13.48 -22.05 -5.83
CA VAL A 320 12.10 -22.51 -5.69
C VAL A 320 11.91 -22.99 -4.25
N ILE A 321 10.97 -22.40 -3.54
CA ILE A 321 10.61 -22.78 -2.18
C ILE A 321 9.57 -23.88 -2.27
N CYS A 322 9.79 -25.01 -1.60
CA CYS A 322 8.85 -26.12 -1.61
C CYS A 322 8.54 -26.51 -0.18
N GLY A 323 7.46 -25.97 0.37
CA GLY A 323 6.97 -26.34 1.67
C GLY A 323 5.49 -26.70 1.64
N SER A 324 4.94 -26.74 2.84
CA SER A 324 3.55 -27.04 3.11
C SER A 324 2.56 -25.98 2.59
N MET A 325 2.98 -24.75 2.32
CA MET A 325 2.15 -23.68 1.77
C MET A 325 1.97 -23.86 0.27
N GLU A 326 3.05 -24.22 -0.44
CA GLU A 326 2.97 -24.60 -1.85
C GLU A 326 2.12 -25.86 -2.02
N LEU A 327 2.28 -26.84 -1.13
CA LEU A 327 1.44 -28.05 -1.14
C LEU A 327 -0.04 -27.74 -0.91
N ASP A 328 -0.35 -26.87 0.06
CA ASP A 328 -1.71 -26.44 0.36
C ASP A 328 -2.33 -25.64 -0.79
N GLN A 329 -1.56 -24.78 -1.46
CA GLN A 329 -2.01 -23.97 -2.58
C GLN A 329 -2.26 -24.80 -3.86
N PHE A 330 -1.35 -25.71 -4.20
CA PHE A 330 -1.35 -26.40 -5.50
C PHE A 330 -1.81 -27.86 -5.41
N GLY A 331 -2.07 -28.37 -4.20
CA GLY A 331 -2.53 -29.73 -3.91
C GLY A 331 -1.44 -30.81 -3.97
N TYR A 332 -0.39 -30.61 -4.77
CA TYR A 332 0.81 -31.45 -4.83
C TYR A 332 1.99 -30.70 -5.44
N ILE A 333 3.19 -31.26 -5.27
CA ILE A 333 4.43 -30.78 -5.92
C ILE A 333 5.07 -31.96 -6.65
N TYR A 334 5.37 -31.80 -7.95
CA TYR A 334 6.01 -32.81 -8.77
C TYR A 334 7.54 -32.74 -8.69
N TYR A 335 8.08 -33.23 -7.57
CA TYR A 335 9.51 -33.21 -7.27
C TYR A 335 10.44 -33.76 -8.36
N PRO A 336 10.13 -34.84 -9.11
CA PRO A 336 11.07 -35.37 -10.10
C PRO A 336 11.52 -34.35 -11.15
N CYS A 337 10.62 -33.45 -11.55
CA CYS A 337 10.94 -32.38 -12.50
C CYS A 337 11.85 -31.31 -11.88
N LEU A 338 11.57 -30.90 -10.64
CA LEU A 338 12.42 -29.96 -9.90
C LEU A 338 13.81 -30.55 -9.61
N GLU A 339 13.91 -31.82 -9.23
CA GLU A 339 15.18 -32.51 -8.96
C GLU A 339 16.03 -32.74 -10.22
N GLU A 340 15.40 -32.83 -11.40
CA GLU A 340 16.11 -32.83 -12.68
C GLU A 340 16.76 -31.48 -12.96
N LEU A 341 16.01 -30.39 -12.77
CA LEU A 341 16.38 -29.02 -13.16
C LEU A 341 17.15 -28.23 -12.10
N CYS A 342 17.03 -28.62 -10.84
CA CYS A 342 17.53 -27.87 -9.68
C CYS A 342 18.34 -28.78 -8.75
N ASP A 343 19.19 -28.17 -7.94
CA ASP A 343 19.88 -28.81 -6.83
C ASP A 343 19.18 -28.44 -5.52
N ARG A 344 18.89 -29.43 -4.67
CA ARG A 344 18.36 -29.16 -3.33
C ARG A 344 19.48 -28.60 -2.46
N VAL A 345 19.37 -27.34 -2.05
CA VAL A 345 20.41 -26.62 -1.29
C VAL A 345 20.09 -26.47 0.19
N TYR A 346 18.82 -26.65 0.57
CA TYR A 346 18.38 -26.59 1.96
C TYR A 346 17.24 -27.56 2.25
N THR A 347 17.15 -27.99 3.51
CA THR A 347 16.05 -28.78 4.06
C THR A 347 15.84 -28.32 5.50
N SER A 348 14.59 -27.99 5.86
CA SER A 348 14.24 -27.59 7.23
C SER A 348 14.50 -28.72 8.23
N SER A 349 14.66 -28.36 9.51
CA SER A 349 14.96 -29.30 10.59
C SER A 349 13.94 -30.43 10.74
N ASP A 350 12.67 -30.18 10.42
CA ASP A 350 11.56 -31.14 10.44
C ASP A 350 11.39 -31.89 9.10
N GLY A 351 12.15 -31.53 8.07
CA GLY A 351 12.10 -32.12 6.73
C GLY A 351 10.85 -31.79 5.92
N SER A 352 10.05 -30.79 6.32
CA SER A 352 8.81 -30.41 5.64
C SER A 352 8.96 -29.32 4.57
N LEU A 353 10.08 -28.59 4.56
CA LEU A 353 10.40 -27.56 3.59
C LEU A 353 11.77 -27.78 2.94
N PHE A 354 11.82 -27.56 1.63
CA PHE A 354 13.03 -27.62 0.81
C PHE A 354 13.25 -26.30 0.05
N ILE A 355 14.51 -25.94 -0.16
CA ILE A 355 14.89 -24.90 -1.13
C ILE A 355 15.66 -25.57 -2.26
N TYR A 356 15.15 -25.41 -3.48
CA TYR A 356 15.79 -25.85 -4.71
C TYR A 356 16.45 -24.67 -5.40
N LYS A 357 17.72 -24.81 -5.78
CA LYS A 357 18.46 -23.84 -6.57
C LYS A 357 18.54 -24.28 -8.02
N VAL A 358 18.14 -23.43 -8.96
CA VAL A 358 18.17 -23.74 -10.39
C VAL A 358 19.63 -23.91 -10.87
N LYS A 359 19.89 -24.93 -11.70
CA LYS A 359 21.21 -25.31 -12.22
C LYS A 359 21.79 -24.37 -13.27
#